data_AF-R7KLA6-F1
#
_entry.id   AF-R7KLA6-F1
#
_cell.length_a   1.000
_cell.length_b   1.000
_cell.length_c   1.000
_cell.angle_alpha   90.00
_cell.angle_beta   90.00
_cell.angle_gamma   90.00
#
_symmetry.space_group_name_H-M   'P 1'
#
loop_
_entity.id
_entity.type
_entity.pdbx_description
1 polymer ?
#
loop_
_entity_poly.entity_id
_entity_poly.type
_entity_poly.pdbx_seq_one_letter_code
_entity_poly.pdbx_strand_id
1 'polypeptide(L)'
;MPNNQETNTKVHQESVQQFDLSDVSVLTELFEVVLYDVVRRSNMVSSSQLKQEEAVAMDKQSAAFLSAVLAGKNEQFIAKPYWTGDPLAGYLKLYMKERFEKVGVTEKELADTRAILQAACFEFICDVYALMKKFAQLESAEGFQAEGKRLCLMWAQRMLGLKETDPIQI
;
A
#
# COMPACT_ATOMS: atom_id res chain seq x y z
N MET A 1 57.12 25.06 8.65
CA MET A 1 56.05 24.04 8.68
C MET A 1 54.72 24.77 8.78
N PRO A 2 53.85 24.73 7.77
CA PRO A 2 52.50 25.28 7.88
C PRO A 2 51.57 24.19 8.45
N ASN A 3 50.89 24.52 9.56
CA ASN A 3 49.97 23.64 10.24
C ASN A 3 48.55 23.78 9.68
N ASN A 4 47.86 22.64 9.58
CA ASN A 4 46.61 22.41 8.86
C ASN A 4 45.46 23.33 9.27
N GLN A 5 44.76 23.88 8.28
CA GLN A 5 43.37 24.32 8.44
C GLN A 5 42.47 23.09 8.45
N GLU A 6 41.96 22.72 9.62
CA GLU A 6 40.85 21.78 9.75
C GLU A 6 39.57 22.46 9.25
N THR A 7 39.16 22.11 8.03
CA THR A 7 37.83 22.41 7.51
C THR A 7 36.79 21.62 8.30
N ASN A 8 36.22 22.27 9.31
CA ASN A 8 35.11 21.77 10.09
C ASN A 8 33.83 21.81 9.23
N THR A 9 33.68 20.82 8.34
CA THR A 9 32.44 20.62 7.58
C THR A 9 31.39 20.07 8.53
N LYS A 10 30.60 20.97 9.15
CA LYS A 10 29.36 20.60 9.82
C LYS A 10 28.44 19.93 8.79
N VAL A 11 28.38 18.61 8.83
CA VAL A 11 27.36 17.83 8.12
C VAL A 11 26.03 18.19 8.77
N HIS A 12 25.25 19.05 8.13
CA HIS A 12 23.84 19.18 8.45
C HIS A 12 23.19 17.84 8.10
N GLN A 13 22.97 16.99 9.11
CA GLN A 13 21.98 15.93 9.00
C GLN A 13 20.63 16.62 8.83
N GLU A 14 20.19 16.78 7.59
CA GLU A 14 18.79 17.06 7.31
C GLU A 14 17.99 15.91 7.94
N SER A 15 17.23 16.21 8.99
CA SER A 15 16.33 15.24 9.59
C SER A 15 15.31 14.87 8.51
N VAL A 16 15.44 13.69 7.92
CA VAL A 16 14.43 13.15 7.01
C VAL A 16 13.12 13.11 7.79
N GLN A 17 12.10 13.81 7.31
CA GLN A 17 10.77 13.75 7.89
C GLN A 17 10.29 12.29 7.82
N GLN A 18 10.02 11.70 8.98
CA GLN A 18 9.49 10.34 9.07
C GLN A 18 7.98 10.39 9.28
N PHE A 19 7.25 9.45 8.67
CA PHE A 19 5.80 9.35 8.75
C PHE A 19 5.39 8.19 9.66
N ASP A 20 4.49 8.43 10.63
CA ASP A 20 4.10 7.41 11.61
C ASP A 20 3.01 6.47 11.07
N LEU A 21 3.31 5.17 10.95
CA LEU A 21 2.33 4.16 10.52
C LEU A 21 1.24 3.88 11.54
N SER A 22 1.32 4.45 12.74
CA SER A 22 0.24 4.44 13.73
C SER A 22 -0.87 5.45 13.38
N ASP A 23 -0.56 6.45 12.55
CA ASP A 23 -1.50 7.45 12.08
C ASP A 23 -2.30 6.92 10.88
N VAL A 24 -3.63 6.89 11.05
CA VAL A 24 -4.55 6.46 9.99
C VAL A 24 -4.50 7.38 8.78
N SER A 25 -4.22 8.68 8.96
CA SER A 25 -4.10 9.64 7.86
C SER A 25 -2.87 9.34 7.00
N VAL A 26 -1.73 9.04 7.62
CA VAL A 26 -0.50 8.62 6.92
C VAL A 26 -0.74 7.37 6.09
N LEU A 27 -1.38 6.35 6.67
CA LEU A 27 -1.71 5.13 5.93
C LEU A 27 -2.73 5.38 4.82
N THR A 28 -3.71 6.25 5.06
CA THR A 28 -4.72 6.61 4.05
C THR A 28 -4.04 7.27 2.85
N GLU A 29 -3.18 8.26 3.08
CA GLU A 29 -2.42 8.94 2.02
C GLU A 29 -1.51 7.96 1.26
N LEU A 30 -0.86 7.02 1.96
CA LEU A 30 -0.06 5.98 1.34
C LEU A 30 -0.88 5.11 0.38
N PHE A 31 -2.10 4.71 0.78
CA PHE A 31 -3.02 3.98 -0.09
C PHE A 31 -3.55 4.86 -1.23
N GLU A 32 -3.80 6.15 -1.01
CA GLU A 32 -4.24 7.08 -2.06
C GLU A 32 -3.17 7.26 -3.16
N VAL A 33 -1.89 7.33 -2.79
CA VAL A 33 -0.78 7.36 -3.75
C VAL A 33 -0.79 6.12 -4.64
N VAL A 34 -0.95 4.93 -4.04
CA VAL A 34 -0.99 3.68 -4.81
C VAL A 34 -2.25 3.59 -5.67
N LEU A 35 -3.41 4.03 -5.16
CA LEU A 35 -4.65 4.12 -5.96
C LEU A 35 -4.43 5.00 -7.19
N TYR A 36 -3.88 6.20 -7.00
CA TYR A 36 -3.57 7.12 -8.10
C TYR A 36 -2.65 6.49 -9.14
N ASP A 37 -1.63 5.78 -8.68
CA ASP A 37 -0.69 5.08 -9.55
C ASP A 37 -1.33 3.95 -10.36
N VAL A 38 -2.23 3.18 -9.76
CA VAL A 38 -3.01 2.12 -10.45
C VAL A 38 -3.92 2.76 -11.52
N VAL A 39 -4.65 3.81 -11.16
CA VAL A 39 -5.52 4.53 -12.11
C VAL A 39 -4.72 5.08 -13.28
N ARG A 40 -3.58 5.72 -13.00
CA ARG A 40 -2.68 6.25 -14.03
C ARG A 40 -2.20 5.14 -14.97
N ARG A 41 -1.74 4.01 -14.44
CA ARG A 41 -1.31 2.86 -15.25
C ARG A 41 -2.43 2.30 -16.12
N SER A 42 -3.62 2.15 -15.56
CA SER A 42 -4.79 1.67 -16.31
C SER A 42 -5.13 2.61 -17.48
N ASN A 43 -5.05 3.93 -17.27
CA ASN A 43 -5.22 4.91 -18.33
C ASN A 43 -4.14 4.77 -19.41
N MET A 44 -2.86 4.62 -19.03
CA MET A 44 -1.76 4.41 -19.97
C MET A 44 -1.94 3.14 -20.81
N VAL A 45 -2.44 2.06 -20.21
CA VAL A 45 -2.79 0.83 -20.94
C VAL A 45 -3.93 1.09 -21.93
N SER A 46 -4.98 1.78 -21.51
CA SER A 46 -6.12 2.11 -22.38
C SER A 46 -5.71 2.99 -23.57
N SER A 47 -4.73 3.88 -23.39
CA SER A 47 -4.18 4.73 -24.45
C SER A 47 -3.02 4.09 -25.22
N SER A 48 -2.76 2.78 -25.03
CA SER A 48 -1.67 2.04 -25.68
C SER A 48 -0.27 2.62 -25.44
N GLN A 49 -0.08 3.35 -24.35
CA GLN A 49 1.22 3.91 -23.91
C GLN A 49 2.01 2.93 -23.02
N LEU A 50 1.33 1.91 -22.47
CA LEU A 50 1.91 0.89 -21.60
C LEU A 50 1.30 -0.47 -21.95
N LYS A 51 2.08 -1.55 -21.98
CA LYS A 51 1.52 -2.89 -22.18
C LYS A 51 0.84 -3.40 -20.91
N GLN A 52 -0.16 -4.26 -21.07
CA GLN A 52 -0.87 -4.84 -19.94
C GLN A 52 0.07 -5.63 -19.01
N GLU A 53 1.02 -6.37 -19.58
CA GLU A 53 1.99 -7.17 -18.81
C GLU A 53 2.93 -6.28 -17.99
N GLU A 54 3.31 -5.12 -18.54
CA GLU A 54 4.15 -4.12 -17.86
C GLU A 54 3.39 -3.47 -16.71
N ALA A 55 2.12 -3.12 -16.92
CA ALA A 55 1.25 -2.59 -15.86
C ALA A 55 1.11 -3.58 -14.70
N VAL A 56 0.89 -4.87 -14.99
CA VAL A 56 0.82 -5.93 -13.96
C VAL A 56 2.14 -6.07 -13.20
N ALA A 57 3.28 -5.95 -13.87
CA ALA A 57 4.58 -5.97 -13.20
C ALA A 57 4.75 -4.77 -12.25
N MET A 58 4.32 -3.57 -12.65
CA MET A 58 4.34 -2.37 -11.82
C MET A 58 3.35 -2.43 -10.64
N ASP A 59 2.19 -3.07 -10.82
CA ASP A 59 1.24 -3.32 -9.74
C ASP A 59 1.86 -4.23 -8.68
N LYS A 60 2.54 -5.31 -9.10
CA LYS A 60 3.29 -6.18 -8.18
C LYS A 60 4.41 -5.44 -7.44
N GLN A 61 5.09 -4.50 -8.09
CA GLN A 61 6.08 -3.64 -7.44
C GLN A 61 5.43 -2.69 -6.42
N SER A 62 4.27 -2.12 -6.74
CA SER A 62 3.51 -1.27 -5.81
C SER A 62 3.09 -2.06 -4.56
N ALA A 63 2.61 -3.29 -4.74
CA ALA A 63 2.28 -4.19 -3.63
C ALA A 63 3.51 -4.59 -2.80
N ALA A 64 4.66 -4.83 -3.44
CA ALA A 64 5.91 -5.11 -2.75
C ALA A 64 6.46 -3.91 -1.97
N PHE A 65 6.26 -2.70 -2.48
CA PHE A 65 6.61 -1.46 -1.78
C PHE A 65 5.73 -1.27 -0.54
N LEU A 66 4.41 -1.36 -0.68
CA LEU A 66 3.48 -1.28 0.46
C LEU A 66 3.80 -2.34 1.51
N SER A 67 4.08 -3.58 1.09
CA SER A 67 4.41 -4.65 2.03
C SER A 67 5.74 -4.41 2.76
N ALA A 68 6.73 -3.78 2.12
CA ALA A 68 7.96 -3.39 2.77
C ALA A 68 7.74 -2.29 3.82
N VAL A 69 6.90 -1.30 3.52
CA VAL A 69 6.49 -0.26 4.48
C VAL A 69 5.77 -0.90 5.68
N LEU A 70 4.77 -1.75 5.43
CA LEU A 70 4.00 -2.46 6.44
C LEU A 70 4.78 -3.56 7.19
N ALA A 71 5.96 -3.92 6.69
CA ALA A 71 6.93 -4.77 7.38
C ALA A 71 7.95 -3.97 8.21
N GLY A 72 7.87 -2.64 8.23
CA GLY A 72 8.80 -1.77 8.95
C GLY A 72 10.18 -1.71 8.31
N LYS A 73 10.30 -2.01 7.02
CA LYS A 73 11.57 -2.06 6.27
C LYS A 73 11.88 -0.78 5.49
N ASN A 74 11.00 0.22 5.57
CA ASN A 74 11.17 1.51 4.91
C ASN A 74 11.53 2.59 5.96
N GLU A 75 12.73 3.16 5.86
CA GLU A 75 13.29 4.12 6.82
C GLU A 75 12.54 5.46 6.87
N GLN A 76 11.74 5.78 5.84
CA GLN A 76 10.89 6.97 5.82
C GLN A 76 9.67 6.85 6.74
N PHE A 77 9.37 5.64 7.23
CA PHE A 77 8.19 5.37 8.03
C PHE A 77 8.55 4.85 9.41
N ILE A 78 7.92 5.40 10.44
CA ILE A 78 8.00 4.90 11.81
C ILE A 78 7.03 3.72 11.92
N ALA A 79 7.56 2.53 12.17
CA ALA A 79 6.76 1.34 12.38
C ALA A 79 5.86 1.48 13.62
N LYS A 80 4.62 1.00 13.53
CA LYS A 80 3.72 0.93 14.69
C LYS A 80 4.24 -0.14 15.65
N PRO A 81 4.61 0.23 16.89
CA PRO A 81 5.18 -0.71 17.85
C PRO A 81 4.26 -1.91 18.08
N TYR A 82 4.84 -3.11 18.12
CA TYR A 82 4.15 -4.38 18.38
C TYR A 82 3.04 -4.75 17.38
N TRP A 83 2.95 -4.06 16.24
CA TRP A 83 1.90 -4.29 15.25
C TRP A 83 2.45 -4.54 13.84
N THR A 84 3.37 -3.70 13.36
CA THR A 84 3.99 -3.83 12.03
C THR A 84 4.75 -5.16 11.88
N GLY A 85 4.78 -5.74 10.67
CA GLY A 85 5.45 -7.02 10.39
C GLY A 85 4.62 -8.25 10.76
N ASP A 86 5.20 -9.18 11.52
CA ASP A 86 4.59 -10.47 11.86
C ASP A 86 3.20 -10.35 12.52
N PRO A 87 2.96 -9.43 13.48
CA PRO A 87 1.64 -9.30 14.11
C PRO A 87 0.56 -8.89 13.10
N LEU A 88 0.84 -7.91 12.24
CA LEU A 88 -0.05 -7.51 11.16
C LEU A 88 -0.28 -8.65 10.17
N ALA A 89 0.76 -9.37 9.77
CA ALA A 89 0.60 -10.52 8.87
C ALA A 89 -0.26 -11.62 9.51
N GLY A 90 -0.08 -11.92 10.79
CA GLY A 90 -0.91 -12.85 11.53
C GLY A 90 -2.38 -12.42 11.58
N TYR A 91 -2.64 -11.13 11.81
CA TYR A 91 -3.98 -10.54 11.75
C TYR A 91 -4.61 -10.70 10.35
N LEU A 92 -3.89 -10.30 9.30
CA LEU A 92 -4.38 -10.36 7.92
C LEU A 92 -4.61 -11.79 7.45
N LYS A 93 -3.77 -12.74 7.87
CA LYS A 93 -3.97 -14.18 7.59
C LYS A 93 -5.32 -14.68 8.10
N LEU A 94 -5.75 -14.21 9.26
CA LEU A 94 -7.05 -14.58 9.83
C LEU A 94 -8.20 -13.82 9.14
N TYR A 95 -8.04 -12.49 9.01
CA TYR A 95 -9.09 -11.61 8.50
C TYR A 95 -9.36 -11.78 7.00
N MET A 96 -8.32 -12.02 6.21
CA MET A 96 -8.38 -12.10 4.75
C MET A 96 -8.33 -13.54 4.23
N LYS A 97 -8.52 -14.54 5.11
CA LYS A 97 -8.42 -15.97 4.75
C LYS A 97 -9.17 -16.31 3.47
N GLU A 98 -10.46 -15.94 3.38
CA GLU A 98 -11.29 -16.24 2.20
C GLU A 98 -10.80 -15.55 0.94
N ARG A 99 -10.24 -14.33 1.05
CA ARG A 99 -9.68 -13.60 -0.09
C ARG A 99 -8.41 -14.29 -0.59
N PHE A 100 -7.52 -14.68 0.32
CA PHE A 100 -6.31 -15.43 -0.02
C PHE A 100 -6.61 -16.79 -0.65
N GLU A 101 -7.61 -17.51 -0.16
CA GLU A 101 -8.06 -18.77 -0.76
C GLU A 101 -8.60 -18.57 -2.18
N LYS A 102 -9.40 -17.52 -2.42
CA LYS A 102 -9.97 -17.21 -3.74
C LYS A 102 -8.91 -16.89 -4.79
N VAL A 103 -7.81 -16.27 -4.40
CA VAL A 103 -6.71 -15.91 -5.31
C VAL A 103 -5.57 -16.95 -5.34
N GLY A 104 -5.76 -18.08 -4.65
CA GLY A 104 -4.84 -19.23 -4.72
C GLY A 104 -3.53 -19.06 -3.95
N VAL A 105 -3.50 -18.23 -2.90
CA VAL A 105 -2.33 -18.14 -2.01
C VAL A 105 -2.13 -19.48 -1.31
N THR A 106 -0.95 -20.07 -1.46
CA THR A 106 -0.63 -21.39 -0.93
C THR A 106 -0.38 -21.37 0.58
N GLU A 107 -0.55 -22.50 1.26
CA GLU A 107 -0.21 -22.62 2.69
C GLU A 107 1.25 -22.25 2.99
N LYS A 108 2.16 -22.52 2.04
CA LYS A 108 3.57 -22.14 2.13
C LYS A 108 3.74 -20.62 2.14
N GLU A 109 3.01 -19.91 1.29
CA GLU A 109 3.02 -18.43 1.28
C GLU A 109 2.36 -17.87 2.53
N LEU A 110 1.32 -18.53 3.06
CA LEU A 110 0.70 -18.18 4.34
C LEU A 110 1.57 -18.49 5.58
N ALA A 111 2.78 -19.01 5.39
CA ALA A 111 3.79 -19.17 6.44
C ALA A 111 4.86 -18.06 6.40
N ASP A 112 4.91 -17.24 5.35
CA ASP A 112 5.87 -16.14 5.19
C ASP A 112 5.18 -14.78 5.37
N THR A 113 5.58 -14.04 6.41
CA THR A 113 5.13 -12.68 6.70
C THR A 113 5.17 -11.78 5.47
N ARG A 114 6.27 -11.82 4.70
CA ARG A 114 6.42 -10.99 3.51
C ARG A 114 5.38 -11.37 2.45
N ALA A 115 5.18 -12.66 2.22
CA ALA A 115 4.22 -13.14 1.23
C ALA A 115 2.78 -12.77 1.62
N ILE A 116 2.41 -12.90 2.89
CA ILE A 116 1.09 -12.47 3.40
C ILE A 116 0.88 -10.97 3.19
N LEU A 117 1.84 -10.14 3.62
CA LEU A 117 1.73 -8.69 3.49
C LEU A 117 1.64 -8.28 2.01
N GLN A 118 2.45 -8.88 1.14
CA GLN A 118 2.43 -8.60 -0.30
C GLN A 118 1.11 -9.04 -0.95
N ALA A 119 0.57 -10.21 -0.56
CA ALA A 119 -0.73 -10.67 -1.03
C ALA A 119 -1.85 -9.72 -0.58
N ALA A 120 -1.83 -9.26 0.67
CA ALA A 120 -2.78 -8.27 1.17
C ALA A 120 -2.70 -6.94 0.42
N CYS A 121 -1.48 -6.46 0.15
CA CYS A 121 -1.28 -5.23 -0.62
C CYS A 121 -1.71 -5.37 -2.09
N PHE A 122 -1.58 -6.56 -2.66
CA PHE A 122 -2.08 -6.84 -4.00
C PHE A 122 -3.61 -6.88 -4.05
N GLU A 123 -4.27 -7.41 -3.00
CA GLU A 123 -5.72 -7.37 -2.87
C GLU A 123 -6.27 -5.94 -2.84
N PHE A 124 -5.54 -4.98 -2.25
CA PHE A 124 -5.91 -3.56 -2.36
C PHE A 124 -5.93 -3.09 -3.83
N ILE A 125 -4.91 -3.45 -4.60
CA ILE A 125 -4.84 -3.11 -6.04
C ILE A 125 -6.02 -3.75 -6.80
N CYS A 126 -6.37 -5.00 -6.49
CA CYS A 126 -7.55 -5.66 -7.04
C CYS A 126 -8.85 -4.89 -6.71
N ASP A 127 -9.01 -4.44 -5.46
CA ASP A 127 -10.16 -3.63 -5.05
C ASP A 127 -10.21 -2.29 -5.82
N VAL A 128 -9.06 -1.66 -6.11
CA VAL A 128 -8.99 -0.45 -6.95
C VAL A 128 -9.48 -0.73 -8.38
N TYR A 129 -9.04 -1.82 -9.00
CA TYR A 129 -9.55 -2.20 -10.34
C TYR A 129 -11.04 -2.53 -10.32
N ALA A 130 -11.54 -3.20 -9.28
CA ALA A 130 -12.97 -3.47 -9.12
C ALA A 130 -13.77 -2.16 -8.99
N LEU A 131 -13.25 -1.20 -8.25
CA LEU A 131 -13.83 0.14 -8.11
C LEU A 131 -13.86 0.88 -9.45
N MET A 132 -12.74 0.89 -10.18
CA MET A 132 -12.66 1.50 -11.52
C MET A 132 -13.69 0.89 -12.47
N LYS A 133 -13.81 -0.44 -12.49
CA LYS A 133 -14.78 -1.14 -13.33
C LYS A 133 -16.22 -0.76 -12.97
N LYS A 134 -16.55 -0.69 -11.68
CA LYS A 134 -17.88 -0.27 -11.19
C LYS A 134 -18.23 1.14 -11.66
N PHE A 135 -17.33 2.10 -11.49
CA PHE A 135 -17.63 3.50 -11.80
C PHE A 135 -17.48 3.86 -13.27
N ALA A 136 -16.74 3.08 -14.05
CA ALA A 136 -16.79 3.16 -15.52
C ALA A 136 -18.18 2.79 -16.05
N GLN A 137 -18.86 1.80 -15.46
CA GLN A 137 -20.22 1.41 -15.83
C GLN A 137 -21.28 2.45 -15.42
N LEU A 138 -21.02 3.19 -14.35
CA LEU A 138 -21.92 4.23 -13.83
C LEU A 138 -21.65 5.61 -14.44
N GLU A 139 -20.62 5.75 -15.28
CA GLU A 139 -20.17 7.02 -15.88
C GLU A 139 -20.01 8.15 -14.84
N SER A 140 -19.53 7.82 -13.63
CA SER A 140 -19.47 8.77 -12.50
C SER A 140 -18.06 8.94 -11.96
N ALA A 141 -17.39 10.02 -12.38
CA ALA A 141 -16.07 10.39 -11.90
C ALA A 141 -16.10 10.87 -10.44
N GLU A 142 -17.12 11.63 -10.04
CA GLU A 142 -17.32 12.06 -8.66
C GLU A 142 -17.55 10.87 -7.71
N GLY A 143 -18.33 9.89 -8.16
CA GLY A 143 -18.55 8.66 -7.43
C GLY A 143 -17.27 7.86 -7.24
N PHE A 144 -16.44 7.75 -8.29
CA PHE A 144 -15.11 7.13 -8.18
C PHE A 144 -14.21 7.87 -7.18
N GLN A 145 -14.20 9.21 -7.20
CA GLN A 145 -13.38 9.99 -6.28
C GLN A 145 -13.80 9.79 -4.82
N ALA A 146 -15.11 9.83 -4.54
CA ALA A 146 -15.63 9.67 -3.19
C ALA A 146 -15.37 8.25 -2.65
N GLU A 147 -15.68 7.22 -3.45
CA GLU A 147 -15.48 5.83 -3.04
C GLU A 147 -14.00 5.41 -3.04
N GLY A 148 -13.16 6.04 -3.87
CA GLY A 148 -11.71 5.85 -3.84
C GLY A 148 -11.12 6.27 -2.49
N LYS A 149 -11.52 7.44 -1.98
CA LYS A 149 -11.12 7.90 -0.64
C LYS A 149 -11.61 6.97 0.47
N ARG A 150 -12.86 6.51 0.38
CA ARG A 150 -13.43 5.54 1.35
C ARG A 150 -12.68 4.22 1.32
N LEU A 151 -12.33 3.72 0.14
CA LEU A 151 -11.53 2.50 -0.05
C LEU A 151 -10.15 2.63 0.63
N CYS A 152 -9.43 3.73 0.39
CA CYS A 152 -8.13 3.99 1.01
C CYS A 152 -8.23 4.06 2.54
N LEU A 153 -9.25 4.74 3.08
CA LEU A 153 -9.49 4.80 4.53
C LEU A 153 -9.80 3.43 5.12
N MET A 154 -10.66 2.63 4.48
CA MET A 154 -10.98 1.27 4.92
C MET A 154 -9.73 0.40 4.98
N TRP A 155 -8.88 0.46 3.95
CA TRP A 155 -7.62 -0.30 3.92
C TRP A 155 -6.62 0.20 4.97
N ALA A 156 -6.52 1.51 5.21
CA ALA A 156 -5.71 2.06 6.29
C ALA A 156 -6.16 1.56 7.68
N GLN A 157 -7.47 1.58 7.94
CA GLN A 157 -8.04 1.06 9.18
C GLN A 157 -7.81 -0.45 9.35
N ARG A 158 -7.95 -1.23 8.26
CA ARG A 158 -7.61 -2.66 8.24
C ARG A 158 -6.15 -2.88 8.61
N MET A 159 -5.23 -2.11 8.03
CA MET A 159 -3.80 -2.22 8.33
C MET A 159 -3.45 -1.80 9.76
N LEU A 160 -4.33 -1.10 10.46
CA LEU A 160 -4.19 -0.74 11.87
C LEU A 160 -4.90 -1.71 12.84
N GLY A 161 -5.66 -2.67 12.33
CA GLY A 161 -6.53 -3.54 13.13
C GLY A 161 -7.71 -2.79 13.76
N LEU A 162 -8.11 -1.65 13.16
CA LEU A 162 -9.25 -0.85 13.61
C LEU A 162 -10.56 -1.41 13.04
N LYS A 163 -11.68 -1.04 13.65
CA LYS A 163 -12.99 -1.29 13.07
C LYS A 163 -13.11 -0.48 11.77
N GLU A 164 -13.29 -1.18 10.66
CA GLU A 164 -13.45 -0.58 9.34
C GLU A 164 -14.75 0.25 9.29
N THR A 165 -14.66 1.49 8.83
CA THR A 165 -15.81 2.40 8.75
C THR A 165 -16.66 2.22 7.49
N ASP A 166 -16.29 1.33 6.58
CA ASP A 166 -17.16 0.95 5.46
C ASP A 166 -16.80 -0.39 4.84
N PRO A 167 -17.74 -1.33 4.76
CA PRO A 167 -17.70 -2.36 3.77
C PRO A 167 -18.50 -1.86 2.55
N ILE A 168 -17.90 -1.88 1.37
CA ILE A 168 -18.70 -2.10 0.17
C ILE A 168 -19.46 -3.41 0.42
N GLN A 169 -20.72 -3.31 0.84
CA GLN A 169 -21.67 -4.42 0.74
C GLN A 169 -21.90 -4.60 -0.75
N ILE A 170 -21.25 -5.62 -1.31
CA ILE A 170 -21.63 -6.18 -2.61
C ILE A 170 -22.95 -6.92 -2.40
#